data_AF-A0A424PXB1-F1
#
_entry.id   AF-A0A424PXB1-F1
#
_cell.length_a   1.000
_cell.length_b   1.000
_cell.length_c   1.000
_cell.angle_alpha   90.00
_cell.angle_beta   90.00
_cell.angle_gamma   90.00
#
_symmetry.space_group_name_H-M   'P 1'
#
loop_
_entity.id
_entity.type
_entity.pdbx_description
1 polymer ?
#
loop_
_entity_poly.entity_id
_entity_poly.type
_entity_poly.pdbx_seq_one_letter_code
_entity_poly.pdbx_strand_id
1 'polypeptide(L)'
;MGDRKCGFEGCNALEFRTSGYCLRHKGGLTYEKTRYFDTLDKTLPEPATITDPLLIPKIALGYVPFVWFLLFLTSFGSDSFAGYYLFIYSGMCLLFLLPLYAVYLVRLTWLRFKDGTLTLSVSILLFLSFIVPFGWFLIFATFSGSPA
;
A
#
# COMPACT_ATOMS: atom_id res chain seq x y z
N MET A 1 2.05 56.18 -22.39
CA MET A 1 2.17 55.44 -21.11
C MET A 1 1.75 54.00 -21.36
N GLY A 2 2.54 53.01 -20.92
CA GLY A 2 2.51 51.65 -21.47
C GLY A 2 1.46 50.71 -20.85
N ASP A 3 0.62 50.14 -21.72
CA ASP A 3 -0.39 49.10 -21.45
C ASP A 3 0.21 47.71 -21.20
N ARG A 4 1.20 47.59 -20.32
CA ARG A 4 1.69 46.26 -19.93
C ARG A 4 0.81 45.74 -18.81
N LYS A 5 0.35 44.50 -18.92
CA LYS A 5 -0.36 43.78 -17.85
C LYS A 5 0.58 42.73 -17.29
N CYS A 6 0.42 42.38 -16.02
CA CYS A 6 1.18 41.30 -15.41
C CYS A 6 0.88 39.99 -16.16
N GLY A 7 1.91 39.21 -16.49
CA GLY A 7 1.75 37.90 -17.15
C GLY A 7 1.10 36.81 -16.30
N PHE A 8 0.46 37.16 -15.18
CA PHE A 8 -0.26 36.24 -14.31
C PHE A 8 -1.76 36.40 -14.56
N GLU A 9 -2.46 35.31 -14.88
CA GLU A 9 -3.89 35.35 -15.16
C GLU A 9 -4.67 35.92 -13.97
N GLY A 10 -5.45 36.98 -14.22
CA GLY A 10 -6.24 37.68 -13.20
C GLY A 10 -5.51 38.80 -12.44
N CYS A 11 -4.25 39.13 -12.78
CA CYS A 11 -3.51 40.20 -12.10
C CYS A 11 -3.49 41.51 -12.91
N ASN A 12 -4.20 42.53 -12.41
CA ASN A 12 -4.26 43.87 -13.03
C ASN A 12 -3.27 44.89 -12.42
N ALA A 13 -2.11 44.43 -11.93
CA ALA A 13 -1.08 45.33 -11.42
C ALA A 13 -0.30 45.98 -12.59
N LEU A 14 -0.17 47.31 -12.55
CA LEU A 14 0.45 48.13 -13.60
C LEU A 14 1.92 48.50 -13.31
N GLU A 15 2.48 48.01 -12.20
CA GLU A 15 3.85 48.33 -11.78
C GLU A 15 4.84 47.27 -12.30
N PHE A 16 5.55 47.62 -13.37
CA PHE A 16 6.62 46.80 -13.96
C PHE A 16 7.96 47.49 -13.72
N ARG A 17 8.96 46.75 -13.23
CA ARG A 17 10.34 47.27 -13.25
C ARG A 17 11.23 46.65 -14.30
N THR A 18 11.02 45.41 -14.75
CA THR A 18 11.76 44.84 -15.91
C THR A 18 11.27 43.47 -16.41
N SER A 19 10.51 42.70 -15.62
CA SER A 19 10.29 41.26 -15.89
C SER A 19 8.92 40.88 -16.47
N GLY A 20 8.04 41.83 -16.82
CA GLY A 20 6.67 41.51 -17.28
C GLY A 20 5.73 40.97 -16.19
N TYR A 21 6.22 40.83 -14.95
CA TYR A 21 5.46 40.44 -13.76
C TYR A 21 5.49 41.55 -12.70
N CYS A 22 4.42 41.66 -11.91
CA CYS A 22 4.32 42.63 -10.82
C CYS A 22 5.16 42.21 -9.61
N LEU A 23 5.44 43.13 -8.68
CA LEU A 23 6.22 42.85 -7.47
C LEU A 23 5.63 41.70 -6.63
N ARG A 24 4.30 41.51 -6.65
CA ARG A 24 3.62 40.40 -5.95
C ARG A 24 3.91 39.03 -6.57
N HIS A 25 4.29 38.99 -7.85
CA HIS A 25 4.58 37.77 -8.61
C HIS A 25 6.05 37.64 -9.02
N LYS A 26 6.93 38.51 -8.51
CA LYS A 26 8.37 38.51 -8.80
C LYS A 26 9.11 37.24 -8.28
N GLY A 27 8.40 36.33 -7.61
CA GLY A 27 8.90 35.05 -7.12
C GLY A 27 8.09 33.85 -7.59
N GLY A 28 7.49 33.92 -8.79
CA GLY A 28 6.65 32.85 -9.33
C GLY A 28 7.42 31.53 -9.49
N LEU A 29 7.30 30.63 -8.51
CA LEU A 29 7.60 29.19 -8.63
C LEU A 29 7.06 28.36 -7.44
N THR A 30 5.90 28.71 -6.88
CA THR A 30 5.25 27.85 -5.86
C THR A 30 4.04 27.08 -6.38
N TYR A 31 3.32 27.58 -7.39
CA TYR A 31 2.11 26.90 -7.88
C TYR A 31 2.41 25.79 -8.91
N GLU A 32 3.49 25.91 -9.67
CA GLU A 32 3.83 24.96 -10.74
C GLU A 32 4.44 23.66 -10.17
N LYS A 33 5.23 23.76 -9.09
CA LYS A 33 5.76 22.59 -8.37
C LYS A 33 4.65 21.75 -7.75
N THR A 34 3.58 22.37 -7.26
CA THR A 34 2.44 21.64 -6.68
C THR A 34 1.65 20.90 -7.76
N ARG A 35 1.42 21.51 -8.93
CA ARG A 35 0.74 20.84 -10.06
C ARG A 35 1.51 19.64 -10.58
N TYR A 36 2.84 19.71 -10.65
CA TYR A 36 3.63 18.59 -11.16
C TYR A 36 3.54 17.35 -10.26
N PHE A 37 3.51 17.53 -8.94
CA PHE A 37 3.29 16.44 -7.99
C PHE A 37 1.85 15.90 -8.09
N ASP A 38 0.87 16.79 -8.25
CA ASP A 38 -0.55 16.43 -8.37
C ASP A 38 -0.87 15.71 -9.70
N THR A 39 -0.12 15.97 -10.78
CA THR A 39 -0.24 15.25 -12.06
C THR A 39 0.56 13.96 -12.10
N LEU A 40 1.69 13.87 -11.39
CA LEU A 40 2.47 12.63 -11.33
C LEU A 40 1.73 11.54 -10.54
N ASP A 41 0.98 11.92 -9.50
CA ASP A 41 0.13 11.00 -8.73
C ASP A 41 -1.07 10.46 -9.54
N LYS A 42 -1.47 11.17 -10.61
CA LYS A 42 -2.58 10.77 -11.50
C LYS A 42 -2.19 9.89 -12.68
N THR A 43 -0.89 9.73 -12.98
CA THR A 43 -0.43 9.05 -14.21
C THR A 43 0.01 7.60 -13.96
N LEU A 44 -0.06 7.11 -12.72
CA LEU A 44 0.14 5.69 -12.44
C LEU A 44 -1.16 4.94 -12.78
N PRO A 45 -1.12 3.92 -13.66
CA PRO A 45 -2.33 3.23 -14.13
C PRO A 45 -3.13 2.71 -12.94
N GLU A 46 -4.38 3.15 -12.85
CA GLU A 46 -5.36 2.79 -11.84
C GLU A 46 -5.44 1.24 -11.73
N PRO A 47 -4.90 0.63 -10.65
CA PRO A 47 -5.04 -0.80 -10.48
C PRO A 47 -6.48 -1.05 -10.02
N ALA A 48 -7.30 -1.54 -10.96
CA ALA A 48 -8.58 -2.22 -10.76
C ALA A 48 -9.18 -2.07 -9.35
N THR A 49 -10.00 -1.02 -9.16
CA THR A 49 -11.07 -0.90 -8.16
C THR A 49 -11.08 -1.96 -7.05
N ILE A 50 -10.13 -1.90 -6.11
CA ILE A 50 -10.32 -2.48 -4.78
C ILE A 50 -11.02 -1.41 -3.98
N THR A 51 -12.36 -1.35 -4.09
CA THR A 51 -13.23 -0.35 -3.46
C THR A 51 -13.14 -0.32 -1.93
N ASP A 52 -12.44 -1.28 -1.31
CA ASP A 52 -12.21 -1.33 0.12
C ASP A 52 -10.74 -1.66 0.45
N PRO A 53 -9.94 -0.72 0.99
CA PRO A 53 -8.55 -0.98 1.40
C PRO A 53 -8.43 -2.02 2.54
N LEU A 54 -9.56 -2.44 3.12
CA LEU A 54 -9.68 -3.52 4.11
C LEU A 54 -9.81 -4.92 3.49
N LEU A 55 -10.00 -5.05 2.17
CA LEU A 55 -10.09 -6.35 1.50
C LEU A 55 -8.79 -7.13 1.60
N ILE A 56 -7.64 -6.45 1.42
CA ILE A 56 -6.33 -7.09 1.49
C ILE A 56 -6.09 -7.71 2.90
N PRO A 57 -6.33 -7.00 4.02
CA PRO A 57 -6.32 -7.62 5.35
C PRO A 57 -7.28 -8.80 5.54
N LYS A 58 -8.49 -8.73 4.96
CA LYS A 58 -9.45 -9.86 5.04
C LYS A 58 -8.95 -11.09 4.28
N ILE A 59 -8.37 -10.90 3.10
CA ILE A 59 -7.79 -11.99 2.29
C ILE A 59 -6.63 -12.65 3.03
N ALA A 60 -5.73 -11.84 3.61
CA ALA A 60 -4.61 -12.36 4.39
C ALA A 60 -5.06 -13.16 5.63
N LEU A 61 -6.19 -12.78 6.26
CA LEU A 61 -6.79 -13.56 7.34
C LEU A 61 -7.30 -14.93 6.84
N GLY A 62 -7.87 -14.99 5.64
CA GLY A 62 -8.38 -16.21 5.03
C GLY A 62 -7.31 -17.18 4.51
N TYR A 63 -6.08 -16.70 4.29
CA TYR A 63 -5.01 -17.51 3.71
C TYR A 63 -4.61 -18.72 4.57
N VAL A 64 -4.38 -18.54 5.87
CA VAL A 64 -3.96 -19.65 6.75
C VAL A 64 -5.02 -20.75 6.89
N PRO A 65 -6.31 -20.45 7.19
CA PRO A 65 -7.34 -21.48 7.23
C PRO A 65 -7.53 -22.15 5.87
N PHE A 66 -7.33 -21.42 4.76
CA PHE A 66 -7.35 -22.00 3.43
C PHE A 66 -6.20 -22.99 3.20
N VAL A 67 -4.98 -22.66 3.60
CA VAL A 67 -3.83 -23.59 3.54
C VAL A 67 -4.08 -24.83 4.40
N TRP A 68 -4.61 -24.66 5.61
CA TRP A 68 -5.00 -25.78 6.47
C TRP A 68 -6.05 -26.68 5.83
N PHE A 69 -7.05 -26.09 5.19
CA PHE A 69 -8.07 -26.83 4.46
C PHE A 69 -7.46 -27.60 3.28
N LEU A 70 -6.53 -27.00 2.53
CA LEU A 70 -5.82 -27.71 1.45
C LEU A 70 -4.94 -28.85 1.99
N LEU A 71 -4.23 -28.64 3.10
CA LEU A 71 -3.48 -29.71 3.75
C LEU A 71 -4.38 -30.87 4.17
N PHE A 72 -5.54 -30.55 4.74
CA PHE A 72 -6.56 -31.55 5.07
C PHE A 72 -7.05 -32.30 3.82
N LEU A 73 -7.33 -31.61 2.71
CA LEU A 73 -7.71 -32.27 1.47
C LEU A 73 -6.59 -33.19 0.93
N THR A 74 -5.33 -32.75 0.97
CA THR A 74 -4.20 -33.57 0.52
C THR A 74 -3.98 -34.82 1.38
N SER A 75 -4.49 -34.84 2.62
CA SER A 75 -4.40 -36.03 3.47
C SER A 75 -5.25 -37.22 2.98
N PHE A 76 -6.23 -36.97 2.11
CA PHE A 76 -7.00 -38.04 1.44
C PHE A 76 -6.37 -38.52 0.13
N GLY A 77 -5.28 -37.89 -0.31
CA GLY A 77 -4.57 -38.26 -1.54
C GLY A 77 -3.72 -39.51 -1.38
N SER A 78 -3.37 -40.14 -2.50
CA SER A 78 -2.41 -41.26 -2.54
C SER A 78 -0.96 -40.83 -2.32
N ASP A 79 -0.65 -39.56 -2.59
CA ASP A 79 0.71 -39.04 -2.54
C ASP A 79 1.09 -38.58 -1.14
N SER A 80 1.88 -39.38 -0.43
CA SER A 80 2.29 -39.12 0.96
C SER A 80 3.05 -37.80 1.17
N PHE A 81 3.63 -37.23 0.10
CA PHE A 81 4.42 -35.99 0.17
C PHE A 81 3.65 -34.73 -0.27
N ALA A 82 2.44 -34.84 -0.81
CA ALA A 82 1.72 -33.70 -1.38
C ALA A 82 1.46 -32.59 -0.34
N GLY A 83 1.03 -32.97 0.88
CA GLY A 83 0.84 -32.02 1.98
C GLY A 83 2.14 -31.38 2.45
N TYR A 84 3.24 -32.14 2.48
CA TYR A 84 4.56 -31.62 2.84
C TYR A 84 5.03 -30.56 1.83
N TYR A 85 4.91 -30.82 0.54
CA TYR A 85 5.25 -29.83 -0.49
C TYR A 85 4.40 -28.57 -0.38
N LEU A 86 3.09 -28.71 -0.15
CA LEU A 86 2.20 -27.58 0.04
C LEU A 86 2.63 -26.73 1.24
N PHE A 87 2.96 -27.37 2.36
CA PHE A 87 3.48 -26.70 3.55
C PHE A 87 4.77 -25.92 3.26
N ILE A 88 5.76 -26.54 2.62
CA ILE A 88 7.05 -25.92 2.29
C ILE A 88 6.88 -24.73 1.33
N TYR A 89 6.16 -24.90 0.23
CA TYR A 89 5.96 -23.82 -0.73
C TYR A 89 5.16 -22.66 -0.13
N SER A 90 4.15 -22.97 0.69
CA SER A 90 3.38 -21.98 1.44
C SER A 90 4.27 -21.15 2.38
N GLY A 91 5.14 -21.81 3.16
CA GLY A 91 6.10 -21.15 4.04
C GLY A 91 7.16 -20.33 3.29
N MET A 92 7.67 -20.84 2.18
CA MET A 92 8.62 -20.12 1.33
C MET A 92 8.04 -18.83 0.75
N CYS A 93 6.78 -18.84 0.30
CA CYS A 93 6.12 -17.63 -0.18
C CYS A 93 6.05 -16.54 0.89
N LEU A 94 5.84 -16.92 2.16
CA LEU A 94 5.77 -15.97 3.28
C LEU A 94 7.10 -15.27 3.57
N LEU A 95 8.26 -15.87 3.25
CA LEU A 95 9.55 -15.19 3.43
C LEU A 95 9.60 -13.85 2.69
N PHE A 96 9.00 -13.78 1.49
CA PHE A 96 8.94 -12.58 0.69
C PHE A 96 7.66 -11.77 0.91
N LEU A 97 6.52 -12.45 1.06
CA LEU A 97 5.23 -11.78 1.22
C LEU A 97 5.10 -11.10 2.58
N LEU A 98 5.59 -11.69 3.66
CA LEU A 98 5.46 -11.13 5.01
C LEU A 98 6.15 -9.76 5.18
N PRO A 99 7.40 -9.53 4.75
CA PRO A 99 8.02 -8.20 4.83
C PRO A 99 7.34 -7.18 3.92
N LEU A 100 6.95 -7.57 2.70
CA LEU A 100 6.18 -6.70 1.81
C LEU A 100 4.84 -6.31 2.43
N TYR A 101 4.17 -7.28 3.06
CA TYR A 101 2.89 -7.10 3.72
C TYR A 101 3.00 -6.23 4.97
N ALA A 102 4.07 -6.39 5.77
CA ALA A 102 4.36 -5.52 6.90
C ALA A 102 4.51 -4.05 6.46
N VAL A 103 5.28 -3.79 5.40
CA VAL A 103 5.43 -2.43 4.85
C VAL A 103 4.08 -1.88 4.37
N TYR A 104 3.28 -2.71 3.70
CA TYR A 104 1.92 -2.34 3.28
C TYR A 104 1.04 -1.95 4.48
N LEU A 105 1.01 -2.76 5.54
CA LEU A 105 0.22 -2.48 6.73
C LEU A 105 0.68 -1.22 7.47
N VAL A 106 1.98 -0.97 7.56
CA VAL A 106 2.52 0.26 8.15
C VAL A 106 2.07 1.48 7.36
N ARG A 107 2.17 1.44 6.02
CA ARG A 107 1.69 2.53 5.15
C ARG A 107 0.18 2.75 5.31
N LEU A 108 -0.60 1.68 5.33
CA LEU A 108 -2.06 1.75 5.50
C LEU A 108 -2.45 2.34 6.86
N THR A 109 -1.76 1.93 7.92
CA THR A 109 -1.99 2.43 9.29
C THR A 109 -1.63 3.91 9.37
N TRP A 110 -0.52 4.32 8.76
CA TRP A 110 -0.09 5.71 8.70
C TRP A 110 -1.10 6.60 7.96
N LEU A 111 -1.64 6.12 6.83
CA LEU A 111 -2.65 6.84 6.06
C LEU A 111 -3.93 7.05 6.88
N ARG A 112 -4.43 5.98 7.52
CA ARG A 112 -5.62 6.07 8.40
C ARG A 112 -5.42 6.93 9.64
N PHE A 113 -4.20 6.95 10.18
CA PHE A 113 -3.84 7.82 11.29
C PHE A 113 -3.93 9.29 10.89
N LYS A 114 -3.42 9.67 9.70
CA LYS A 114 -3.54 11.03 9.17
C LYS A 114 -4.99 11.45 8.91
N ASP A 115 -5.81 10.52 8.43
CA ASP A 115 -7.21 10.78 8.13
C ASP A 115 -8.10 10.81 9.38
N GLY A 116 -7.57 10.46 10.57
CA GLY A 116 -8.33 10.37 11.81
C GLY A 116 -9.40 9.27 11.83
N THR A 117 -9.37 8.34 10.87
CA THR A 117 -10.36 7.26 10.70
C THR A 117 -9.95 5.95 11.38
N LEU A 118 -8.91 5.98 12.22
CA LEU A 118 -8.38 4.80 12.90
C LEU A 118 -9.30 4.36 14.06
N THR A 119 -10.31 3.56 13.73
CA THR A 119 -11.13 2.90 14.75
C THR A 119 -10.40 1.72 15.37
N LEU A 120 -10.72 1.41 16.63
CA LEU A 120 -10.14 0.29 17.37
C LEU A 120 -10.35 -1.04 16.63
N SER A 121 -11.57 -1.26 16.11
CA SER A 121 -11.92 -2.46 15.33
C SER A 121 -11.06 -2.63 14.08
N VAL A 122 -10.79 -1.54 13.35
CA VAL A 122 -9.92 -1.58 12.17
C VAL A 122 -8.49 -1.92 12.59
N SER A 123 -7.97 -1.29 13.65
CA SER A 123 -6.65 -1.59 14.18
C SER A 123 -6.51 -3.08 14.54
N ILE A 124 -7.46 -3.66 15.28
CA ILE A 124 -7.49 -5.09 15.62
C ILE A 124 -7.43 -5.94 14.36
N LEU A 125 -8.23 -5.63 13.33
CA LEU A 125 -8.23 -6.40 12.08
C LEU A 125 -6.88 -6.37 11.37
N LEU A 126 -6.18 -5.23 11.35
CA LEU A 126 -4.83 -5.14 10.76
C LEU A 126 -3.82 -5.98 11.54
N PHE A 127 -3.83 -5.89 12.88
CA PHE A 127 -2.94 -6.69 13.72
C PHE A 127 -3.21 -8.19 13.58
N LEU A 128 -4.47 -8.61 13.66
CA LEU A 128 -4.87 -10.01 13.53
C LEU A 128 -4.49 -10.58 12.16
N SER A 129 -4.69 -9.78 11.11
CA SER A 129 -4.33 -10.14 9.74
C SER A 129 -2.82 -10.32 9.53
N PHE A 130 -1.98 -9.68 10.34
CA PHE A 130 -0.52 -9.91 10.33
C PHE A 130 -0.11 -11.10 11.19
N ILE A 131 -0.68 -11.22 12.40
CA ILE A 131 -0.32 -12.26 13.37
C ILE A 131 -0.61 -13.65 12.82
N VAL A 132 -1.70 -13.82 12.07
CA VAL A 132 -2.10 -15.13 11.53
C VAL A 132 -1.06 -15.68 10.52
N PRO A 133 -0.71 -14.98 9.43
CA PRO A 133 0.39 -15.38 8.54
C PRO A 133 1.75 -15.46 9.24
N PHE A 134 2.03 -14.58 10.21
CA PHE A 134 3.26 -14.63 10.98
C PHE A 134 3.38 -15.91 11.82
N GLY A 135 2.30 -16.32 12.48
CA GLY A 135 2.25 -17.58 13.22
C GLY A 135 2.48 -18.79 12.31
N TRP A 136 1.88 -18.80 11.12
CA TRP A 136 2.15 -19.85 10.12
C TRP A 136 3.62 -19.85 9.67
N PHE A 137 4.19 -18.67 9.45
CA PHE A 137 5.62 -18.53 9.14
C PHE A 137 6.51 -19.06 10.27
N LEU A 138 6.17 -18.82 11.54
CA LEU A 138 6.90 -19.38 12.68
C LEU A 138 6.82 -20.91 12.72
N ILE A 139 5.65 -21.50 12.42
CA ILE A 139 5.52 -22.95 12.30
C ILE A 139 6.46 -23.46 11.21
N PHE A 140 6.46 -22.85 10.03
CA PHE A 140 7.40 -23.18 8.95
C PHE A 140 8.87 -23.03 9.37
N ALA A 141 9.23 -21.92 10.02
CA ALA A 141 10.61 -21.64 10.41
C ALA A 141 11.12 -22.59 11.51
N THR A 142 10.24 -23.12 12.35
CA THR A 142 10.59 -24.04 13.45
C THR A 142 10.48 -25.51 13.05
N PHE A 143 9.59 -25.86 12.12
CA PHE A 143 9.54 -27.18 11.49
C PHE A 143 10.54 -27.27 10.31
N SER A 144 11.84 -27.31 10.62
CA SER A 144 12.90 -27.52 9.62
C SER A 144 13.11 -29.02 9.29
N GLY A 145 12.03 -29.68 8.84
CA GLY A 145 11.96 -30.86 7.98
C GLY A 145 12.88 -32.08 8.20
N SER A 146 12.31 -33.17 8.72
CA SER A 146 12.47 -34.49 8.08
C SER A 146 11.10 -34.93 7.61
N PRO A 147 10.92 -35.33 6.34
CA PRO A 147 9.80 -36.18 6.00
C PRO A 147 10.00 -37.50 6.74
N ALA A 148 9.09 -37.85 7.65
CA ALA A 148 9.04 -39.17 8.27
C ALA A 148 8.02 -40.03 7.52
#